data_AF-A0A7C6WL49-F1
#
_entry.id   AF-A0A7C6WL49-F1
#
_cell.length_a   1.000
_cell.length_b   1.000
_cell.length_c   1.000
_cell.angle_alpha   90.00
_cell.angle_beta   90.00
_cell.angle_gamma   90.00
#
_symmetry.space_group_name_H-M   'P 1'
#
loop_
_entity.id
_entity.type
_entity.pdbx_description
1 polymer ?
#
loop_
_entity_poly.entity_id
_entity_poly.type
_entity_poly.pdbx_seq_one_letter_code
_entity_poly.pdbx_strand_id
1 'polypeptide(L)'
;MKNPYRIKINLQRYTIAVPKDLLFVSGDNETCKLEFEVMTDDYSGFNYADKVAKLVMRLPETNTLLIYACAIDDGIAKLTLPIEAITEIGKHLCELQILDSETQAIRVTCPRFTYPVRQSLEKEVI
;
A
#
# COMPACT_ATOMS: atom_id res chain seq x y z
N MET A 1 -11.06 14.61 7.78
CA MET A 1 -10.07 13.52 7.70
C MET A 1 -10.69 12.38 6.91
N LYS A 2 -10.14 12.04 5.73
CA LYS A 2 -10.52 10.79 5.04
C LYS A 2 -10.07 9.60 5.91
N ASN A 3 -10.92 8.59 6.03
CA ASN A 3 -10.54 7.33 6.68
C ASN A 3 -9.43 6.64 5.85
N PRO A 4 -8.48 5.93 6.49
CA PRO A 4 -7.50 5.16 5.75
C PRO A 4 -8.18 4.08 4.89
N TYR A 5 -7.61 3.80 3.72
CA TYR A 5 -8.06 2.68 2.89
C TYR A 5 -7.47 1.39 3.42
N ARG A 6 -8.35 0.49 3.90
CA ARG A 6 -7.95 -0.79 4.47
C ARG A 6 -7.97 -1.89 3.42
N ILE A 7 -6.80 -2.47 3.15
CA ILE A 7 -6.58 -3.58 2.23
C ILE A 7 -6.41 -4.85 3.06
N LYS A 8 -7.20 -5.88 2.74
CA LYS A 8 -7.13 -7.16 3.45
C LYS A 8 -6.37 -8.18 2.63
N ILE A 9 -5.44 -8.88 3.25
CA ILE A 9 -4.57 -9.86 2.60
C ILE A 9 -4.72 -11.18 3.33
N ASN A 10 -5.08 -12.24 2.63
CA ASN A 10 -5.12 -13.59 3.19
C ASN A 10 -3.99 -14.41 2.55
N LEU A 11 -2.98 -14.75 3.34
CA LEU A 11 -1.78 -15.46 2.88
C LEU A 11 -2.05 -16.94 2.58
N GLN A 12 -2.95 -17.59 3.33
CA GLN A 12 -3.31 -19.00 3.10
C GLN A 12 -3.99 -19.21 1.75
N ARG A 13 -4.92 -18.32 1.39
CA ARG A 13 -5.62 -18.36 0.11
C ARG A 13 -4.90 -17.60 -1.00
N TYR A 14 -3.83 -16.87 -0.65
CA TYR A 14 -3.12 -15.97 -1.55
C TYR A 14 -4.07 -14.99 -2.26
N THR A 15 -4.97 -14.37 -1.48
CA THR A 15 -5.98 -13.42 -1.98
C THR A 15 -5.81 -12.04 -1.37
N ILE A 16 -6.28 -11.03 -2.08
CA ILE A 16 -6.26 -9.63 -1.65
C ILE A 16 -7.62 -8.99 -1.93
N ALA A 17 -8.15 -8.28 -0.95
CA ALA A 17 -9.36 -7.49 -1.06
C ALA A 17 -9.00 -6.01 -0.96
N VAL A 18 -9.16 -5.31 -2.08
CA VAL A 18 -8.92 -3.87 -2.21
C VAL A 18 -10.25 -3.13 -2.11
N PRO A 19 -10.35 -2.02 -1.35
CA PRO A 19 -11.56 -1.20 -1.32
C PRO A 19 -11.98 -0.76 -2.72
N LYS A 20 -13.28 -0.83 -3.03
CA LYS A 20 -13.81 -0.45 -4.35
C LYS A 20 -13.67 1.04 -4.66
N ASP A 21 -13.61 1.85 -3.61
CA ASP A 21 -13.45 3.29 -3.60
C ASP A 21 -11.98 3.73 -3.47
N LEU A 22 -11.01 2.79 -3.45
CA LEU A 22 -9.59 3.13 -3.44
C LEU A 22 -9.23 3.90 -4.70
N LEU A 23 -9.03 5.20 -4.54
CA LEU A 23 -8.70 6.14 -5.58
C LEU A 23 -7.91 7.31 -4.97
N PHE A 24 -6.83 7.68 -5.64
CA PHE A 24 -6.08 8.89 -5.32
C PHE A 24 -6.16 9.90 -6.45
N VAL A 25 -5.97 11.17 -6.10
CA VAL A 25 -5.97 12.30 -7.03
C VAL A 25 -4.58 12.92 -7.02
N SER A 26 -4.01 13.17 -8.19
CA SER A 26 -2.68 13.74 -8.34
C SER A 26 -2.62 15.14 -7.73
N GLY A 27 -1.65 15.38 -6.85
CA GLY A 27 -1.53 16.66 -6.15
C GLY A 27 -2.47 16.83 -4.96
N ASP A 28 -3.22 15.79 -4.57
CA ASP A 28 -3.93 15.79 -3.29
C ASP A 28 -2.91 15.80 -2.14
N ASN A 29 -2.78 16.96 -1.48
CA ASN A 29 -1.92 17.13 -0.32
C ASN A 29 -2.52 16.57 0.97
N GLU A 30 -3.78 16.09 0.95
CA GLU A 30 -4.32 15.35 2.07
C GLU A 30 -3.57 14.02 2.25
N THR A 31 -3.28 13.66 3.49
CA THR A 31 -2.53 12.42 3.79
C THR A 31 -3.32 11.20 3.34
N CYS A 32 -2.91 10.63 2.20
CA CYS A 32 -3.41 9.38 1.65
C CYS A 32 -2.87 8.22 2.48
N LYS A 33 -3.74 7.54 3.22
CA LYS A 33 -3.34 6.48 4.15
C LYS A 33 -3.79 5.11 3.67
N LEU A 34 -2.87 4.14 3.69
CA LEU A 34 -3.13 2.73 3.45
C LEU A 34 -2.92 1.95 4.76
N GLU A 35 -3.83 1.02 5.03
CA GLU A 35 -3.71 0.03 6.10
C GLU A 35 -3.77 -1.37 5.50
N PHE A 36 -2.88 -2.26 5.90
CA PHE A 36 -2.82 -3.63 5.45
C PHE A 36 -3.11 -4.57 6.62
N GLU A 37 -4.27 -5.22 6.54
CA GLU A 37 -4.70 -6.27 7.46
C GLU A 37 -4.29 -7.61 6.87
N VAL A 38 -3.16 -8.15 7.32
CA VAL A 38 -2.62 -9.42 6.83
C VAL A 38 -3.08 -10.54 7.75
N MET A 39 -3.63 -11.60 7.16
CA MET A 39 -4.16 -12.76 7.84
C MET A 39 -3.45 -14.03 7.35
N THR A 40 -3.15 -14.94 8.28
CA THR A 40 -2.55 -16.26 7.96
C THR A 40 -3.60 -17.33 7.73
N ASP A 41 -4.86 -17.06 8.09
CA ASP A 41 -6.04 -17.87 7.80
C ASP A 41 -7.30 -16.96 7.80
N ASP A 42 -8.50 -17.50 7.96
CA ASP A 42 -9.75 -16.71 7.97
C ASP A 42 -10.04 -15.98 9.31
N TYR A 43 -9.26 -16.26 10.36
CA TYR A 43 -9.51 -15.82 11.73
C TYR A 43 -8.28 -15.19 12.40
N SER A 44 -7.07 -15.54 11.98
CA SER A 44 -5.80 -15.16 12.61
C SER A 44 -5.09 -14.07 11.81
N GLY A 45 -4.78 -12.97 12.49
CA GLY A 45 -3.87 -11.95 11.98
C GLY A 45 -2.43 -12.44 11.90
N PHE A 46 -1.65 -11.83 11.02
CA PHE A 46 -0.21 -12.09 10.90
C PHE A 46 0.55 -11.53 12.10
N ASN A 47 1.44 -12.32 12.68
CA ASN A 47 2.30 -11.87 13.78
C ASN A 47 3.53 -11.15 13.24
N TYR A 48 3.64 -9.86 13.54
CA TYR A 48 4.75 -9.00 13.13
C TYR A 48 5.94 -8.97 14.12
N ALA A 49 5.97 -9.82 15.15
CA ALA A 49 7.11 -9.91 16.05
C ALA A 49 8.42 -10.16 15.27
N ASP A 50 9.40 -9.26 15.46
CA ASP A 50 10.69 -9.24 14.75
C ASP A 50 10.54 -9.20 13.22
N LYS A 51 9.48 -8.55 12.73
CA LYS A 51 9.22 -8.34 11.31
C LYS A 51 8.97 -6.87 11.01
N VAL A 52 9.38 -6.47 9.82
CA VAL A 52 9.08 -5.15 9.24
C VAL A 52 8.32 -5.34 7.94
N ALA A 53 7.53 -4.34 7.54
CA ALA A 53 6.84 -4.36 6.26
C ALA A 53 7.27 -3.19 5.40
N LYS A 54 7.33 -3.41 4.08
CA LYS A 54 7.50 -2.35 3.09
C LYS A 54 6.53 -2.54 1.94
N LEU A 55 6.07 -1.44 1.38
CA LEU A 55 5.30 -1.43 0.15
C LEU A 55 6.24 -1.14 -1.02
N VAL A 56 6.28 -2.04 -1.99
CA VAL A 56 6.97 -1.87 -3.26
C VAL A 56 5.94 -1.47 -4.30
N MET A 57 6.18 -0.38 -5.02
CA MET A 57 5.27 0.17 -6.01
C MET A 57 6.01 0.41 -7.32
N ARG A 58 5.32 0.13 -8.42
CA ARG A 58 5.82 0.35 -9.78
C ARG A 58 4.91 1.34 -10.48
N LEU A 59 5.48 2.48 -10.86
CA LEU A 59 4.79 3.54 -11.58
C LEU A 59 4.47 3.09 -13.02
N PRO A 60 3.26 3.40 -13.55
CA PRO A 60 2.77 2.85 -14.81
C PRO A 60 3.51 3.30 -16.07
N GLU A 61 3.87 4.58 -16.19
CA GLU A 61 4.52 5.19 -17.34
C GLU A 61 6.05 5.10 -17.25
N THR A 62 6.62 5.51 -16.11
CA THR A 62 8.08 5.57 -15.95
C THR A 62 8.70 4.22 -15.60
N ASN A 63 7.88 3.25 -15.19
CA ASN A 63 8.33 1.97 -14.66
C ASN A 63 9.24 2.10 -13.43
N THR A 64 9.25 3.27 -12.79
CA THR A 64 10.05 3.58 -11.60
C THR A 64 9.58 2.72 -10.43
N LEU A 65 10.54 2.21 -9.65
CA LEU A 65 10.27 1.50 -8.42
C LEU A 65 10.35 2.45 -7.22
N LEU A 66 9.25 2.56 -6.48
CA LEU A 66 9.18 3.25 -5.20
C LEU A 66 9.06 2.23 -4.07
N ILE A 67 9.76 2.45 -2.96
CA ILE A 67 9.78 1.52 -1.83
C ILE A 67 9.61 2.33 -0.54
N TYR A 68 8.56 2.02 0.22
CA TYR A 68 8.28 2.70 1.49
C TYR A 68 8.14 1.73 2.64
N ALA A 69 8.79 2.04 3.76
CA ALA A 69 8.58 1.32 5.01
C ALA A 69 7.16 1.58 5.53
N CYS A 70 6.52 0.53 6.05
CA CYS A 70 5.22 0.62 6.72
C CYS A 70 5.45 0.56 8.24
N ALA A 71 4.77 1.43 8.98
CA ALA A 71 4.73 1.34 10.43
C ALA A 71 3.81 0.19 10.85
N ILE A 72 4.22 -0.63 11.82
CA ILE A 72 3.37 -1.67 12.37
C ILE A 72 2.73 -1.15 13.65
N ASP A 73 1.41 -1.20 13.73
CA ASP A 73 0.64 -0.79 14.90
C ASP A 73 -0.58 -1.70 15.06
N ASP A 74 -0.72 -2.31 16.23
CA ASP A 74 -1.78 -3.28 16.58
C ASP A 74 -1.95 -4.41 15.53
N GLY A 75 -0.84 -4.98 15.07
CA GLY A 75 -0.84 -6.05 14.07
C GLY A 75 -1.23 -5.63 12.65
N ILE A 76 -1.35 -4.32 12.39
CA ILE A 76 -1.68 -3.75 11.07
C ILE A 76 -0.48 -2.99 10.54
N ALA A 77 -0.10 -3.24 9.29
CA ALA A 77 0.91 -2.43 8.60
C ALA A 77 0.26 -1.16 8.03
N LYS A 78 0.78 0.02 8.36
CA LYS A 78 0.23 1.33 8.03
C LYS A 78 1.24 2.13 7.21
N LEU A 79 0.77 2.81 6.17
CA LEU A 79 1.58 3.69 5.34
C LEU A 79 0.81 4.99 5.05
N THR A 80 1.48 6.12 5.26
CA THR A 80 1.04 7.39 4.66
C THR A 80 1.81 7.56 3.37
N LEU A 81 1.10 7.58 2.24
CA LEU A 81 1.70 7.74 0.94
C LEU A 81 2.30 9.14 0.80
N PRO A 82 3.57 9.27 0.40
CA PRO A 82 4.13 10.57 0.05
C PRO A 82 3.57 11.03 -1.30
N ILE A 83 3.65 12.34 -1.56
CA ILE A 83 3.07 12.96 -2.76
C ILE A 83 3.58 12.31 -4.06
N GLU A 84 4.85 11.93 -4.10
CA GLU A 84 5.50 11.24 -5.22
C GLU A 84 4.82 9.91 -5.59
N ALA A 85 4.21 9.21 -4.64
CA ALA A 85 3.48 7.96 -4.88
C ALA A 85 2.10 8.18 -5.51
N ILE A 86 1.64 9.42 -5.58
CA ILE A 86 0.37 9.83 -6.18
C ILE A 86 0.54 10.92 -7.26
N THR A 87 1.78 11.22 -7.67
CA THR A 87 2.04 12.22 -8.73
C THR A 87 1.71 11.66 -10.12
N GLU A 88 2.17 10.45 -10.42
CA GLU A 88 1.99 9.84 -11.75
C GLU A 88 0.57 9.30 -11.93
N ILE A 89 -0.12 9.72 -12.99
CA ILE A 89 -1.50 9.31 -13.27
C ILE A 89 -1.49 7.88 -13.85
N GLY A 90 -2.44 7.05 -13.44
CA GLY A 90 -2.60 5.70 -13.97
C GLY A 90 -2.76 4.64 -12.90
N LYS A 91 -2.54 3.36 -13.26
CA LYS A 91 -2.66 2.22 -12.35
C LYS A 91 -1.30 1.81 -11.82
N HIS A 92 -1.03 2.08 -10.55
CA HIS A 92 0.21 1.74 -9.89
C HIS A 92 0.17 0.29 -9.45
N LEU A 93 1.18 -0.51 -9.80
CA LEU A 93 1.27 -1.91 -9.36
C LEU A 93 1.99 -1.99 -8.02
N CYS A 94 1.37 -2.60 -7.03
CA CYS A 94 1.82 -2.59 -5.65
C CYS A 94 1.97 -4.00 -5.08
N GLU A 95 2.93 -4.17 -4.18
CA GLU A 95 3.23 -5.42 -3.50
C GLU A 95 3.70 -5.15 -2.07
N LEU A 96 3.00 -5.68 -1.07
CA LEU A 96 3.47 -5.63 0.31
C LEU A 96 4.48 -6.76 0.54
N GLN A 97 5.66 -6.41 1.04
CA GLN A 97 6.70 -7.37 1.42
C GLN A 97 6.92 -7.32 2.92
N ILE A 98 6.96 -8.48 3.57
CA ILE A 98 7.27 -8.64 4.99
C ILE A 98 8.66 -9.24 5.09
N LEU A 99 9.50 -8.58 5.88
CA LEU A 99 10.91 -8.89 6.03
C LEU A 99 11.24 -9.15 7.49
N ASP A 100 12.33 -9.86 7.69
CA ASP A 100 12.97 -9.99 8.98
C ASP A 100 13.56 -8.65 9.44
N SER A 101 13.30 -8.23 10.68
CA SER A 101 13.72 -6.91 11.17
C SER A 101 15.24 -6.75 11.22
N GLU A 102 15.96 -7.80 11.62
CA GLU A 102 17.42 -7.77 11.76
C GLU A 102 18.12 -7.93 10.42
N THR A 103 17.77 -8.97 9.67
CA THR A 103 18.50 -9.34 8.45
C THR A 103 17.98 -8.64 7.20
N GLN A 104 16.81 -8.01 7.27
CA GLN A 104 16.11 -7.45 6.12
C GLN A 104 15.84 -8.48 5.01
N ALA A 105 15.89 -9.77 5.32
CA ALA A 105 15.57 -10.84 4.38
C ALA A 105 14.06 -10.94 4.16
N ILE A 106 13.63 -11.03 2.90
CA ILE A 106 12.20 -11.19 2.57
C ILE A 106 11.72 -12.54 3.09
N ARG A 107 10.64 -12.51 3.89
CA ARG A 107 9.98 -13.70 4.43
C ARG A 107 8.67 -14.00 3.72
N VAL A 108 7.91 -12.96 3.40
CA VAL A 108 6.63 -13.09 2.71
C VAL A 108 6.53 -12.00 1.65
N THR A 109 6.12 -12.41 0.46
CA THR A 109 5.64 -11.51 -0.58
C THR A 109 4.14 -11.70 -0.70
N CYS A 110 3.37 -10.63 -0.44
CA CYS A 110 1.92 -10.69 -0.50
C CYS A 110 1.42 -10.65 -1.96
N PRO A 111 0.16 -11.08 -2.21
CA PRO A 111 -0.47 -10.88 -3.52
C PRO A 111 -0.42 -9.42 -3.97
N ARG A 112 -0.17 -9.21 -5.25
CA ARG A 112 -0.11 -7.88 -5.85
C ARG A 112 -1.50 -7.27 -5.99
N PHE A 113 -1.57 -5.95 -5.91
CA PHE A 113 -2.77 -5.19 -6.22
C PHE A 113 -2.43 -3.93 -7.01
N THR A 114 -3.46 -3.22 -7.47
CA THR A 114 -3.29 -1.91 -8.09
C THR A 114 -4.15 -0.89 -7.39
N TYR A 115 -3.65 0.35 -7.28
CA TYR A 115 -4.51 1.50 -7.02
C TYR A 115 -4.45 2.49 -8.20
N PRO A 116 -5.57 3.13 -8.55
CA PRO A 116 -5.61 4.18 -9.54
C PRO A 116 -5.26 5.54 -8.93
N VAL A 117 -4.47 6.31 -9.67
CA VAL A 117 -4.27 7.76 -9.51
C VAL A 117 -4.94 8.45 -10.69
N ARG A 118 -5.75 9.48 -10.43
CA ARG A 118 -6.38 10.31 -11.46
C ARG A 118 -5.87 11.73 -11.43
N GLN A 119 -5.95 12.40 -12.57
CA GLN A 119 -5.67 13.83 -12.66
C GLN A 119 -6.61 14.62 -11.73
N SER A 120 -6.06 15.61 -11.01
CA SER A 120 -6.88 16.61 -10.34
C SER A 120 -7.69 17.39 -11.37
N LEU A 121 -8.96 17.67 -11.04
CA LEU A 121 -9.84 18.52 -11.85
C LEU A 121 -9.62 20.01 -11.58
N GLU A 122 -8.58 20.40 -10.84
CA GLU A 122 -8.20 21.80 -10.68
C GLU A 122 -7.92 22.39 -12.06
N LYS A 123 -8.92 23.11 -12.58
CA LYS A 123 -8.78 23.97 -13.74
C LYS A 123 -7.66 24.96 -13.42
N GLU A 124 -6.67 25.05 -14.30
CA GLU A 124 -5.90 26.28 -14.47
C GLU A 124 -6.91 27.42 -14.65
N VAL A 125 -7.06 28.25 -13.62
CA VAL A 125 -7.63 29.59 -13.78
C VAL A 125 -6.47 30.44 -14.28
N ILE A 126 -6.44 30.65 -15.59
CA ILE A 126 -5.53 31.58 -16.29
C ILE A 126 -5.82 33.01 -15.80
#